data_AF-A0A2E5VJ70-F1
#
_entry.id   AF-A0A2E5VJ70-F1
#
_cell.length_a   1.000
_cell.length_b   1.000
_cell.length_c   1.000
_cell.angle_alpha   90.00
_cell.angle_beta   90.00
_cell.angle_gamma   90.00
#
_symmetry.space_group_name_H-M   'P 1'
#
loop_
_entity.id
_entity.type
_entity.pdbx_description
1 polymer ?
#
loop_
_entity_poly.entity_id
_entity_poly.type
_entity_poly.pdbx_seq_one_letter_code
_entity_poly.pdbx_strand_id
1 'polypeptide(L)'
;MLKKGLFLATAGTLLLGLCFGRNAMSYVKTTVNKVSETVKNNVSIGYELDRARQMIKDLAPEIRHNMQLIAKEEIQVQQFEKRVVQADKTLSRDREEILRMKAVLDQNPGAQTLEFGNRNYPVHRVNVDLANRFKHYKKSDETSFNLRKVLDARQRTLAAAREKLNSMLAAKQQLEVDVENLEARLKMVEVAQTTSEFDFDDSHLSRTKELINDINTRIEVSARLLDVQTDFHARIPLELPEEMEDISDQITEYFTTDGIEEEGDASIATESLASQLSLH
;
A
#
# COMPACT_ATOMS: atom_id res chain seq x y z
N MET A 1 1.48 3.01 -39.62
CA MET A 1 0.94 1.63 -39.52
C MET A 1 0.73 1.17 -38.06
N LEU A 2 0.52 2.08 -37.09
CA LEU A 2 0.36 1.74 -35.66
C LEU A 2 -1.09 1.49 -35.20
N LYS A 3 -2.11 1.71 -36.04
CA LYS A 3 -3.52 1.52 -35.65
C LYS A 3 -4.03 0.07 -35.75
N LYS A 4 -3.27 -0.84 -36.40
CA LYS A 4 -3.66 -2.26 -36.58
C LYS A 4 -3.07 -3.20 -35.53
N GLY A 5 -2.06 -2.75 -34.76
CA GLY A 5 -1.40 -3.58 -33.73
C GLY A 5 -2.17 -3.68 -32.42
N LEU A 6 -3.03 -2.69 -32.11
CA LEU A 6 -3.77 -2.67 -30.83
C LEU A 6 -4.89 -3.72 -30.79
N PHE A 7 -5.54 -3.98 -31.93
CA PHE A 7 -6.65 -4.94 -32.02
C PHE A 7 -6.20 -6.40 -31.93
N LEU A 8 -4.99 -6.72 -32.37
CA LEU A 8 -4.41 -8.07 -32.27
C LEU A 8 -3.96 -8.42 -30.85
N ALA A 9 -3.48 -7.42 -30.08
CA ALA A 9 -3.12 -7.63 -28.68
C ALA A 9 -4.37 -7.88 -27.80
N THR A 10 -5.45 -7.13 -28.01
CA THR A 10 -6.70 -7.28 -27.24
C THR A 10 -7.45 -8.58 -27.56
N ALA A 11 -7.43 -9.04 -28.81
CA ALA A 11 -8.09 -10.29 -29.20
C ALA A 11 -7.35 -11.54 -28.66
N GLY A 12 -6.02 -11.50 -28.61
CA GLY A 12 -5.20 -12.58 -28.03
C GLY A 12 -5.44 -12.77 -26.52
N THR A 13 -5.56 -11.68 -25.77
CA THR A 13 -5.87 -11.74 -24.32
C THR A 13 -7.29 -12.24 -24.03
N LEU A 14 -8.26 -11.93 -24.89
CA LEU A 14 -9.65 -12.37 -24.71
C LEU A 14 -9.82 -13.85 -25.04
N LEU A 15 -9.12 -14.37 -26.05
CA LEU A 15 -9.15 -15.80 -26.40
C LEU A 15 -8.40 -16.66 -25.37
N LEU A 16 -7.29 -16.17 -24.80
CA LEU A 16 -6.62 -16.84 -23.69
C LEU A 16 -7.45 -16.86 -22.39
N GLY A 17 -8.27 -15.82 -22.16
CA GLY A 17 -9.18 -15.75 -21.02
C GLY A 17 -10.42 -16.64 -21.12
N LEU A 18 -10.81 -17.07 -22.32
CA LEU A 18 -12.04 -17.85 -22.53
C LEU A 18 -11.82 -19.36 -22.38
N CYS A 19 -10.61 -19.87 -22.66
CA CYS A 19 -10.28 -21.30 -22.51
C CYS A 19 -9.90 -21.71 -21.07
N PHE A 20 -9.64 -20.76 -20.18
CA PHE A 20 -9.37 -21.03 -18.76
C PHE A 20 -10.49 -20.46 -17.89
N GLY A 21 -11.43 -21.33 -17.53
CA GLY A 21 -12.63 -21.00 -16.79
C GLY A 21 -12.40 -20.32 -15.43
N ARG A 22 -13.52 -19.89 -14.81
CA ARG A 22 -13.64 -19.10 -13.57
C ARG A 22 -12.93 -19.69 -12.32
N ASN A 23 -12.24 -20.82 -12.42
CA ASN A 23 -11.44 -21.43 -11.34
C ASN A 23 -9.95 -21.04 -11.36
N ALA A 24 -9.44 -20.30 -12.36
CA ALA A 24 -8.03 -19.88 -12.43
C ALA A 24 -7.68 -18.69 -11.50
N MET A 25 -8.68 -17.93 -11.02
CA MET A 25 -8.46 -16.73 -10.21
C MET A 25 -7.81 -17.01 -8.84
N SER A 26 -7.98 -18.22 -8.29
CA SER A 26 -7.43 -18.57 -6.97
C SER A 26 -5.93 -18.91 -6.99
N TYR A 27 -5.41 -19.43 -8.11
CA TYR A 27 -3.99 -19.76 -8.24
C TYR A 27 -3.13 -18.55 -8.57
N VAL A 28 -3.60 -17.63 -9.42
CA VAL A 28 -2.84 -16.42 -9.78
C VAL A 28 -2.62 -15.51 -8.57
N LYS A 29 -3.61 -15.40 -7.66
CA LYS A 29 -3.49 -14.56 -6.46
C LYS A 29 -2.46 -15.09 -5.45
N THR A 30 -2.25 -16.41 -5.41
CA THR A 30 -1.29 -17.04 -4.48
C THR A 30 0.13 -17.08 -5.07
N THR A 31 0.28 -17.17 -6.40
CA THR A 31 1.59 -17.12 -7.05
C THR A 31 2.18 -15.70 -7.13
N VAL A 32 1.36 -14.66 -7.33
CA VAL A 32 1.87 -13.27 -7.41
C VAL A 32 2.39 -12.75 -6.06
N ASN A 33 1.73 -13.12 -4.95
CA ASN A 33 2.20 -12.71 -3.62
C ASN A 33 3.51 -13.40 -3.22
N LYS A 34 3.72 -14.68 -3.56
CA LYS A 34 4.98 -15.41 -3.27
C LYS A 34 6.17 -14.96 -4.14
N VAL A 35 5.93 -14.54 -5.38
CA VAL A 35 7.02 -14.06 -6.26
C VAL A 35 7.53 -12.68 -5.82
N SER A 36 6.65 -11.80 -5.31
CA SER A 36 7.05 -10.49 -4.76
C SER A 36 7.95 -10.61 -3.52
N GLU A 37 7.61 -11.49 -2.57
CA GLU A 37 8.42 -11.71 -1.36
C GLU A 37 9.79 -12.36 -1.68
N THR A 38 9.84 -13.28 -2.64
CA THR A 38 11.09 -13.96 -3.01
C THR A 38 12.08 -13.05 -3.74
N VAL A 39 11.60 -12.05 -4.49
CA VAL A 39 12.49 -11.07 -5.15
C VAL A 39 12.99 -10.01 -4.17
N LYS A 40 12.17 -9.57 -3.21
CA LYS A 40 12.62 -8.64 -2.15
C LYS A 40 13.77 -9.24 -1.31
N ASN A 41 13.73 -10.54 -1.06
CA ASN A 41 14.77 -11.23 -0.29
C ASN A 41 16.08 -11.49 -1.07
N ASN A 42 16.14 -11.19 -2.38
CA ASN A 42 17.31 -11.43 -3.24
C ASN A 42 18.08 -10.16 -3.62
N VAL A 43 17.70 -8.99 -3.09
CA VAL A 43 18.42 -7.74 -3.34
C VAL A 43 19.53 -7.57 -2.30
N SER A 44 20.75 -7.28 -2.73
CA SER A 44 21.85 -7.06 -1.81
C SER A 44 21.61 -5.80 -0.97
N ILE A 45 21.98 -5.85 0.31
CA ILE A 45 21.86 -4.70 1.23
C ILE A 45 22.61 -3.48 0.68
N GLY A 46 23.74 -3.69 -0.01
CA GLY A 46 24.47 -2.61 -0.69
C GLY A 46 23.63 -1.87 -1.73
N TYR A 47 22.85 -2.58 -2.55
CA TYR A 47 21.94 -1.94 -3.50
C TYR A 47 20.85 -1.12 -2.80
N GLU A 48 20.30 -1.62 -1.68
CA GLU A 48 19.31 -0.86 -0.92
C GLU A 48 19.89 0.43 -0.32
N LEU A 49 21.16 0.40 0.11
CA LEU A 49 21.88 1.60 0.59
C LEU A 49 22.13 2.60 -0.54
N ASP A 50 22.52 2.15 -1.73
CA ASP A 50 22.66 3.02 -2.91
C ASP A 50 21.32 3.62 -3.34
N ARG A 51 20.24 2.83 -3.29
CA ARG A 51 18.89 3.32 -3.51
C ARG A 51 18.50 4.36 -2.46
N ALA A 52 18.83 4.13 -1.18
CA ALA A 52 18.58 5.10 -0.11
C ALA A 52 19.30 6.42 -0.36
N ARG A 53 20.59 6.39 -0.73
CA ARG A 53 21.35 7.59 -1.13
C ARG A 53 20.68 8.34 -2.29
N GLN A 54 20.23 7.61 -3.30
CA GLN A 54 19.57 8.22 -4.46
C GLN A 54 18.26 8.91 -4.04
N MET A 55 17.44 8.26 -3.20
CA MET A 55 16.22 8.88 -2.66
C MET A 55 16.52 10.13 -1.84
N ILE A 56 17.59 10.13 -1.02
CA ILE A 56 18.04 11.31 -0.26
C ILE A 56 18.50 12.43 -1.19
N LYS A 57 19.22 12.10 -2.26
CA LYS A 57 19.66 13.05 -3.28
C LYS A 57 18.47 13.68 -4.01
N ASP A 58 17.42 12.88 -4.25
CA ASP A 58 16.19 13.31 -4.88
C ASP A 58 15.34 14.24 -4.00
N LEU A 59 15.60 14.33 -2.68
CA LEU A 59 15.02 15.37 -1.81
C LEU A 59 15.57 16.78 -2.13
N ALA A 60 16.77 16.89 -2.70
CA ALA A 60 17.42 18.17 -2.95
C ALA A 60 16.60 19.11 -3.88
N PRO A 61 16.05 18.67 -5.03
CA PRO A 61 15.16 19.51 -5.84
C PRO A 61 13.89 19.93 -5.10
N GLU A 62 13.29 19.07 -4.27
CA GLU A 62 12.10 19.40 -3.47
C GLU A 62 12.40 20.49 -2.44
N ILE A 63 13.52 20.36 -1.72
CA ILE A 63 14.00 21.37 -0.76
C ILE A 63 14.25 22.71 -1.47
N ARG A 64 14.89 22.69 -2.65
CA ARG A 64 15.13 23.92 -3.44
C ARG A 64 13.81 24.56 -3.87
N HIS A 65 12.83 23.78 -4.29
CA HIS A 65 11.51 24.29 -4.63
C HIS A 65 10.82 24.96 -3.44
N ASN A 66 10.82 24.30 -2.27
CA ASN A 66 10.25 24.87 -1.04
C ASN A 66 10.97 26.15 -0.61
N MET A 67 12.30 26.21 -0.74
CA MET A 67 13.07 27.42 -0.48
C MET A 67 12.69 28.57 -1.40
N GLN A 68 12.45 28.32 -2.70
CA GLN A 68 11.98 29.33 -3.64
C GLN A 68 10.59 29.84 -3.28
N LEU A 69 9.68 28.96 -2.85
CA LEU A 69 8.34 29.35 -2.40
C LEU A 69 8.41 30.26 -1.16
N ILE A 70 9.27 29.90 -0.19
CA ILE A 70 9.50 30.72 1.01
C ILE A 70 10.08 32.08 0.62
N ALA A 71 11.11 32.14 -0.23
CA ALA A 71 11.70 33.39 -0.69
C ALA A 71 10.68 34.30 -1.41
N LYS A 72 9.80 33.71 -2.23
CA LYS A 72 8.71 34.45 -2.88
C LYS A 72 7.70 34.99 -1.87
N GLU A 73 7.38 34.23 -0.83
CA GLU A 73 6.48 34.67 0.23
C GLU A 73 7.11 35.77 1.10
N GLU A 74 8.42 35.71 1.37
CA GLU A 74 9.15 36.76 2.07
C GLU A 74 9.03 38.12 1.37
N ILE A 75 9.23 38.13 0.05
CA ILE A 75 9.06 39.36 -0.76
C ILE A 75 7.62 39.85 -0.69
N GLN A 76 6.63 38.96 -0.76
CA GLN A 76 5.22 39.34 -0.64
C GLN A 76 4.91 39.94 0.73
N VAL A 77 5.41 39.34 1.82
CA VAL A 77 5.26 39.87 3.18
C VAL A 77 5.85 41.26 3.29
N GLN A 78 7.06 41.49 2.76
CA GLN A 78 7.68 42.83 2.73
C GLN A 78 6.85 43.84 1.93
N GLN A 79 6.25 43.43 0.81
CA GLN A 79 5.36 44.29 0.03
C GLN A 79 4.07 44.62 0.81
N PHE A 80 3.50 43.64 1.51
CA PHE A 80 2.33 43.85 2.38
C PHE A 80 2.64 44.79 3.54
N GLU A 81 3.80 44.65 4.17
CA GLU A 81 4.27 45.53 5.23
C GLU A 81 4.37 46.98 4.75
N LYS A 82 4.97 47.22 3.58
CA LYS A 82 5.00 48.55 2.95
C LYS A 82 3.60 49.11 2.71
N ARG A 83 2.64 48.28 2.29
CA ARG A 83 1.24 48.69 2.10
C ARG A 83 0.56 49.06 3.41
N VAL A 84 0.78 48.29 4.48
CA VAL A 84 0.27 48.61 5.83
C VAL A 84 0.82 49.95 6.31
N VAL A 85 2.14 50.15 6.21
CA VAL A 85 2.78 51.42 6.60
C VAL A 85 2.21 52.60 5.81
N GLN A 86 2.03 52.44 4.50
CA GLN A 86 1.45 53.49 3.67
C GLN A 86 -0.02 53.77 4.00
N ALA A 87 -0.82 52.72 4.24
CA ALA A 87 -2.22 52.85 4.65
C ALA A 87 -2.33 53.57 6.00
N ASP A 88 -1.47 53.24 6.95
CA ASP A 88 -1.43 53.87 8.28
C ASP A 88 -1.02 55.33 8.23
N LYS A 89 -0.06 55.67 7.36
CA LYS A 89 0.33 57.05 7.12
C LYS A 89 -0.82 57.86 6.53
N THR A 90 -1.52 57.33 5.52
CA THR A 90 -2.70 57.99 4.94
C THR A 90 -3.80 58.15 5.99
N LEU A 91 -4.09 57.09 6.74
CA LEU A 91 -5.11 57.11 7.79
C LEU A 91 -4.81 58.15 8.88
N SER A 92 -3.55 58.25 9.29
CA SER A 92 -3.11 59.25 10.28
C SER A 92 -3.31 60.69 9.76
N ARG A 93 -2.99 60.94 8.49
CA ARG A 93 -3.22 62.24 7.84
C ARG A 93 -4.70 62.56 7.74
N ASP A 94 -5.53 61.62 7.29
CA ASP A 94 -6.97 61.79 7.19
C ASP A 94 -7.59 62.11 8.56
N ARG A 95 -7.12 61.42 9.61
CA ARG A 95 -7.52 61.68 11.00
C ARG A 95 -7.20 63.11 11.42
N GLU A 96 -5.98 63.58 11.17
CA GLU A 96 -5.56 64.93 11.50
C GLU A 96 -6.40 65.98 10.76
N GLU A 97 -6.63 65.80 9.46
CA GLU A 97 -7.44 66.71 8.64
C GLU A 97 -8.88 66.81 9.17
N ILE A 98 -9.50 65.67 9.50
CA ILE A 98 -10.86 65.61 10.07
C ILE A 98 -10.90 66.32 11.42
N LEU A 99 -9.92 66.09 12.30
CA LEU A 99 -9.88 66.73 13.62
C LEU A 99 -9.65 68.24 13.54
N ARG A 100 -8.79 68.69 12.61
CA ARG A 100 -8.59 70.14 12.38
C ARG A 100 -9.87 70.79 11.86
N MET A 101 -10.53 70.18 10.88
CA MET A 101 -11.78 70.72 10.33
C MET A 101 -12.90 70.77 11.37
N LYS A 102 -13.01 69.72 12.19
CA LYS A 102 -13.91 69.70 13.34
C LYS A 102 -13.59 70.81 14.34
N ALA A 103 -12.33 70.99 14.72
CA ALA A 103 -11.93 72.01 15.68
C ALA A 103 -12.29 73.42 15.20
N VAL A 104 -12.11 73.72 13.91
CA VAL A 104 -12.50 75.01 13.31
C VAL A 104 -14.02 75.23 13.38
N LEU A 105 -14.82 74.18 13.13
CA LEU A 105 -16.28 74.24 13.29
C LEU A 105 -16.69 74.50 14.76
N ASP A 106 -16.07 73.78 15.70
CA ASP A 106 -16.38 73.88 17.13
C ASP A 106 -15.98 75.26 17.71
N GLN A 107 -14.90 75.87 17.20
CA GLN A 107 -14.42 77.19 17.64
C GLN A 107 -15.24 78.37 17.11
N ASN A 108 -16.02 78.18 16.03
CA ASN A 108 -16.77 79.25 15.36
C ASN A 108 -18.28 78.96 15.36
N PRO A 109 -18.93 78.89 16.53
CA PRO A 109 -20.35 78.59 16.61
C PRO A 109 -21.17 79.70 15.94
N GLY A 110 -22.09 79.31 15.04
CA GLY A 110 -23.00 80.25 14.37
C GLY A 110 -22.41 81.00 13.16
N ALA A 111 -21.16 80.75 12.78
CA ALA A 111 -20.59 81.31 11.56
C ALA A 111 -21.36 80.82 10.31
N GLN A 112 -21.57 81.68 9.32
CA GLN A 112 -22.19 81.29 8.04
C GLN A 112 -21.15 80.74 7.06
N THR A 113 -19.91 81.22 7.16
CA THR A 113 -18.77 80.84 6.33
C THR A 113 -17.55 80.59 7.20
N LEU A 114 -16.74 79.60 6.83
CA LEU A 114 -15.48 79.27 7.46
C LEU A 114 -14.34 79.37 6.46
N GLU A 115 -13.21 79.89 6.92
CA GLU A 115 -11.99 80.00 6.13
C GLU A 115 -11.15 78.74 6.28
N PHE A 116 -10.79 78.13 5.14
CA PHE A 116 -9.84 77.03 5.08
C PHE A 116 -8.79 77.36 4.01
N GLY A 117 -7.53 77.53 4.43
CA GLY A 117 -6.50 78.11 3.57
C GLY A 117 -6.83 79.56 3.24
N ASN A 118 -6.86 79.92 1.94
CA ASN A 118 -7.24 81.27 1.48
C ASN A 118 -8.62 81.28 0.79
N ARG A 119 -9.53 80.39 1.21
CA ARG A 119 -10.86 80.25 0.61
C ARG A 119 -11.92 80.12 1.69
N ASN A 120 -13.04 80.81 1.47
CA ASN A 120 -14.21 80.74 2.34
C ASN A 120 -15.22 79.72 1.83
N TYR A 121 -15.70 78.88 2.73
CA TYR A 121 -16.68 77.85 2.43
C TYR A 121 -17.91 78.03 3.34
N PRO A 122 -19.14 77.88 2.81
CA PRO A 122 -20.32 77.93 3.65
C PRO A 122 -20.38 76.71 4.58
N VAL A 123 -20.81 76.89 5.83
CA VAL A 123 -20.76 75.85 6.88
C VAL A 123 -21.48 74.56 6.48
N HIS A 124 -22.62 74.66 5.79
CA HIS A 124 -23.34 73.46 5.33
C HIS A 124 -22.48 72.58 4.42
N ARG A 125 -21.65 73.18 3.54
CA ARG A 125 -20.77 72.46 2.61
C ARG A 125 -19.62 71.79 3.36
N VAL A 126 -19.08 72.46 4.39
CA VAL A 126 -18.04 71.92 5.27
C VAL A 126 -18.57 70.70 6.03
N ASN A 127 -19.80 70.77 6.56
CA ASN A 127 -20.43 69.63 7.24
C ASN A 127 -20.64 68.43 6.32
N VAL A 128 -21.08 68.65 5.08
CA VAL A 128 -21.21 67.57 4.07
C VAL A 128 -19.86 66.96 3.73
N ASP A 129 -18.83 67.79 3.52
CA ASP A 129 -17.46 67.31 3.25
C ASP A 129 -16.90 66.51 4.43
N LEU A 130 -17.05 67.02 5.65
CA LEU A 130 -16.63 66.35 6.88
C LEU A 130 -17.31 64.98 7.04
N ALA A 131 -18.61 64.90 6.79
CA ALA A 131 -19.36 63.64 6.85
C ALA A 131 -18.83 62.62 5.81
N ASN A 132 -18.55 63.06 4.59
CA ASN A 132 -17.97 62.23 3.55
C ASN A 132 -16.56 61.76 3.91
N ARG A 133 -15.69 62.66 4.34
CA ARG A 133 -14.32 62.35 4.80
C ARG A 133 -14.34 61.34 5.95
N PHE A 134 -15.23 61.53 6.93
CA PHE A 134 -15.36 60.61 8.05
C PHE A 134 -15.85 59.22 7.62
N LYS A 135 -16.76 59.15 6.64
CA LYS A 135 -17.19 57.88 6.04
C LYS A 135 -16.04 57.17 5.33
N HIS A 136 -15.23 57.90 4.55
CA HIS A 136 -14.03 57.36 3.90
C HIS A 136 -12.96 56.93 4.91
N TYR A 137 -12.74 57.71 5.97
CA TYR A 137 -11.84 57.38 7.06
C TYR A 137 -12.24 56.07 7.72
N LYS A 138 -13.51 55.89 8.10
CA LYS A 138 -14.00 54.63 8.68
C LYS A 138 -13.73 53.43 7.79
N LYS A 139 -13.93 53.58 6.48
CA LYS A 139 -13.67 52.48 5.54
C LYS A 139 -12.18 52.18 5.41
N SER A 140 -11.34 53.21 5.40
CA SER A 140 -9.88 53.08 5.34
C SER A 140 -9.30 52.49 6.62
N ASP A 141 -9.88 52.83 7.78
CA ASP A 141 -9.54 52.27 9.09
C ASP A 141 -9.83 50.76 9.14
N GLU A 142 -11.03 50.35 8.72
CA GLU A 142 -11.40 48.94 8.58
C GLU A 142 -10.46 48.21 7.61
N THR A 143 -10.10 48.87 6.50
CA THR A 143 -9.16 48.30 5.51
C THR A 143 -7.76 48.14 6.10
N SER A 144 -7.22 49.13 6.83
CA SER A 144 -5.92 49.01 7.49
C SER A 144 -5.92 47.91 8.54
N PHE A 145 -6.98 47.83 9.35
CA PHE A 145 -7.15 46.75 10.33
C PHE A 145 -7.11 45.36 9.68
N ASN A 146 -7.83 45.17 8.58
CA ASN A 146 -7.82 43.92 7.84
C ASN A 146 -6.45 43.63 7.19
N LEU A 147 -5.77 44.64 6.65
CA LEU A 147 -4.42 44.48 6.11
C LEU A 147 -3.42 44.02 7.18
N ARG A 148 -3.48 44.60 8.39
CA ARG A 148 -2.65 44.18 9.53
C ARG A 148 -2.91 42.73 9.92
N LYS A 149 -4.18 42.31 9.97
CA LYS A 149 -4.54 40.91 10.24
C LYS A 149 -3.97 39.94 9.19
N VAL A 150 -4.06 40.32 7.91
CA VAL A 150 -3.51 39.50 6.82
C VAL A 150 -1.98 39.44 6.92
N LEU A 151 -1.32 40.55 7.21
CA LEU A 151 0.14 40.59 7.39
C LEU A 151 0.58 39.68 8.53
N ASP A 152 -0.06 39.78 9.70
CA ASP A 152 0.23 38.96 10.87
C ASP A 152 0.01 37.46 10.58
N ALA A 153 -1.09 37.10 9.90
CA ALA A 153 -1.32 35.72 9.47
C ALA A 153 -0.23 35.21 8.53
N ARG A 154 0.16 36.00 7.51
CA ARG A 154 1.23 35.62 6.57
C ARG A 154 2.58 35.49 7.26
N GLN A 155 2.92 36.38 8.19
CA GLN A 155 4.16 36.31 8.97
C GLN A 155 4.24 35.02 9.78
N ARG A 156 3.14 34.61 10.42
CA ARG A 156 3.07 33.32 11.15
C ARG A 156 3.22 32.13 10.21
N THR A 157 2.53 32.13 9.08
CA THR A 157 2.65 31.06 8.08
C THR A 157 4.06 30.95 7.51
N LEU A 158 4.70 32.09 7.23
CA LEU A 158 6.08 32.15 6.76
C LEU A 158 7.06 31.61 7.81
N ALA A 159 6.88 31.98 9.08
CA ALA A 159 7.69 31.45 10.18
C ALA A 159 7.58 29.93 10.29
N ALA A 160 6.35 29.39 10.27
CA ALA A 160 6.12 27.94 10.29
C ALA A 160 6.69 27.23 9.05
N ALA A 161 6.61 27.86 7.86
CA ALA A 161 7.20 27.30 6.65
C ALA A 161 8.73 27.23 6.73
N ARG A 162 9.39 28.27 7.26
CA ARG A 162 10.84 28.28 7.51
C ARG A 162 11.25 27.19 8.49
N GLU A 163 10.52 27.05 9.60
CA GLU A 163 10.76 25.98 10.58
C GLU A 163 10.65 24.60 9.93
N LYS A 164 9.58 24.36 9.15
CA LYS A 164 9.40 23.09 8.43
C LYS A 164 10.53 22.81 7.42
N LEU A 165 11.01 23.84 6.71
CA LEU A 165 12.16 23.70 5.81
C LEU A 165 13.44 23.33 6.58
N ASN A 166 13.68 23.96 7.73
CA ASN A 166 14.83 23.64 8.58
C ASN A 166 14.76 22.20 9.11
N SER A 167 13.58 21.74 9.55
CA SER A 167 13.36 20.36 9.96
C SER A 167 13.60 19.37 8.82
N MET A 168 13.21 19.73 7.58
CA MET A 168 13.47 18.90 6.40
C MET A 168 14.96 18.81 6.06
N LEU A 169 15.70 19.92 6.18
CA LEU A 169 17.15 19.95 6.01
C LEU A 169 17.86 19.09 7.07
N ALA A 170 17.44 19.21 8.33
CA ALA A 170 18.00 18.41 9.43
C ALA A 170 17.70 16.92 9.23
N ALA A 171 16.47 16.56 8.85
CA ALA A 171 16.11 15.18 8.54
C ALA A 171 16.92 14.62 7.38
N LYS A 172 17.15 15.40 6.32
CA LYS A 172 18.03 15.00 5.21
C LYS A 172 19.45 14.69 5.70
N GLN A 173 20.04 15.57 6.49
CA GLN A 173 21.39 15.38 7.05
C GLN A 173 21.45 14.13 7.95
N GLN A 174 20.42 13.91 8.76
CA GLN A 174 20.33 12.72 9.60
C GLN A 174 20.29 11.44 8.77
N LEU A 175 19.47 11.41 7.71
CA LEU A 175 19.40 10.27 6.80
C LEU A 175 20.75 10.00 6.09
N GLU A 176 21.50 11.05 5.74
CA GLU A 176 22.85 10.91 5.17
C GLU A 176 23.80 10.21 6.16
N VAL A 177 23.81 10.65 7.42
CA VAL A 177 24.62 10.05 8.49
C VAL A 177 24.19 8.60 8.77
N ASP A 178 22.90 8.32 8.79
CA ASP A 178 22.36 6.98 9.05
C ASP A 178 22.78 6.00 7.95
N VAL A 179 22.70 6.43 6.68
CA VAL A 179 23.16 5.63 5.53
C VAL A 179 24.66 5.36 5.60
N GLU A 180 25.48 6.37 5.92
CA GLU A 180 26.92 6.20 6.10
C GLU A 180 27.26 5.22 7.23
N ASN A 181 26.53 5.28 8.36
CA ASN A 181 26.69 4.34 9.46
C ASN A 181 26.34 2.90 9.04
N LEU A 182 25.22 2.72 8.34
CA LEU A 182 24.80 1.39 7.85
C LEU A 182 25.80 0.80 6.86
N GLU A 183 26.40 1.62 6.00
CA GLU A 183 27.47 1.20 5.09
C GLU A 183 28.74 0.78 5.82
N ALA A 184 29.14 1.52 6.86
CA ALA A 184 30.27 1.14 7.69
C ALA A 184 30.04 -0.22 8.36
N ARG A 185 28.82 -0.45 8.88
CA ARG A 185 28.43 -1.75 9.45
C ARG A 185 28.45 -2.87 8.40
N LEU A 186 27.93 -2.62 7.19
CA LEU A 186 27.94 -3.60 6.11
C LEU A 186 29.38 -4.00 5.75
N LYS A 187 30.30 -3.03 5.63
CA LYS A 187 31.72 -3.29 5.38
C LYS A 187 32.36 -4.11 6.50
N MET A 188 32.05 -3.82 7.77
CA MET A 188 32.56 -4.63 8.89
C MET A 188 32.08 -6.08 8.82
N VAL A 189 30.81 -6.31 8.47
CA VAL A 189 30.25 -7.65 8.29
C VAL A 189 30.93 -8.38 7.12
N GLU A 190 31.15 -7.70 5.99
CA GLU A 190 31.84 -8.26 4.82
C GLU A 190 33.30 -8.64 5.13
N VAL A 191 34.02 -7.79 5.88
CA VAL A 191 35.37 -8.10 6.37
C VAL A 191 35.36 -9.32 7.31
N ALA A 192 34.39 -9.39 8.23
CA ALA A 192 34.25 -10.53 9.13
C ALA A 192 33.91 -11.82 8.38
N GLN A 193 33.05 -11.77 7.36
CA GLN A 193 32.72 -12.91 6.48
C GLN A 193 33.94 -13.37 5.67
N THR A 194 34.75 -12.44 5.17
CA THR A 194 35.98 -12.76 4.44
C THR A 194 37.04 -13.37 5.36
N THR A 195 37.07 -12.93 6.63
CA THR A 195 38.00 -13.46 7.65
C THR A 195 37.49 -14.76 8.26
N SER A 196 36.18 -15.04 8.21
CA SER A 196 35.61 -16.31 8.65
C SER A 196 35.93 -17.39 7.61
N GLU A 197 37.12 -17.94 7.74
CA GLU A 197 37.67 -19.10 7.03
C GLU A 197 36.94 -20.40 7.46
N PHE A 198 35.62 -20.45 7.32
CA PHE A 198 34.84 -21.68 7.44
C PHE A 198 34.06 -21.90 6.14
N ASP A 199 34.78 -22.41 5.15
CA ASP A 199 34.20 -22.94 3.92
C ASP A 199 33.51 -24.27 4.25
N PHE A 200 32.25 -24.21 4.69
CA PHE A 200 31.43 -25.40 4.87
C PHE A 200 31.10 -25.95 3.47
N ASP A 201 31.81 -26.98 3.06
CA ASP A 201 31.58 -27.69 1.80
C ASP A 201 30.24 -28.45 1.83
N ASP A 202 29.17 -27.76 1.44
CA ASP A 202 27.82 -28.30 1.32
C ASP A 202 27.65 -29.23 0.09
N SER A 203 28.69 -29.45 -0.71
CA SER A 203 28.62 -30.34 -1.87
C SER A 203 28.31 -31.78 -1.46
N HIS A 204 28.81 -32.21 -0.29
CA HIS A 204 28.52 -33.54 0.26
C HIS A 204 27.06 -33.64 0.72
N LEU A 205 26.48 -32.60 1.31
CA LEU A 205 25.08 -32.59 1.75
C LEU A 205 24.12 -32.56 0.55
N SER A 206 24.42 -31.77 -0.48
CA SER A 206 23.64 -31.72 -1.72
C SER A 206 23.65 -33.06 -2.45
N ARG A 207 24.83 -33.67 -2.64
CA ARG A 207 24.97 -35.00 -3.25
C ARG A 207 24.25 -36.08 -2.43
N THR A 208 24.26 -35.97 -1.10
CA THR A 208 23.55 -36.89 -0.22
C THR A 208 22.04 -36.77 -0.37
N LYS A 209 21.49 -35.54 -0.47
CA LYS A 209 20.06 -35.31 -0.72
C LYS A 209 19.62 -35.83 -2.10
N GLU A 210 20.44 -35.63 -3.12
CA GLU A 210 20.20 -36.18 -4.47
C GLU A 210 20.18 -37.71 -4.45
N LEU A 211 21.14 -38.36 -3.79
CA LEU A 211 21.19 -39.81 -3.65
C LEU A 211 19.96 -40.36 -2.92
N ILE A 212 19.52 -39.71 -1.83
CA ILE A 212 18.31 -40.12 -1.10
C ILE A 212 17.07 -39.99 -1.99
N ASN A 213 16.95 -38.92 -2.78
CA ASN A 213 15.82 -38.77 -3.71
C ASN A 213 15.84 -39.83 -4.82
N ASP A 214 17.01 -40.17 -5.36
CA ASP A 214 17.14 -41.25 -6.35
C ASP A 214 16.73 -42.61 -5.76
N ILE A 215 17.16 -42.91 -4.54
CA ILE A 215 16.76 -44.13 -3.81
C ILE A 215 15.24 -44.17 -3.61
N ASN A 216 14.62 -43.08 -3.14
CA ASN A 216 13.16 -43.00 -2.99
C ASN A 216 12.43 -43.25 -4.33
N THR A 217 12.91 -42.61 -5.39
CA THR A 217 12.35 -42.80 -6.75
C THR A 217 12.44 -44.26 -7.18
N ARG A 218 13.57 -44.93 -6.95
CA ARG A 218 13.75 -46.35 -7.28
C ARG A 218 12.84 -47.26 -6.46
N ILE A 219 12.65 -46.96 -5.17
CA ILE A 219 11.72 -47.69 -4.31
C ILE A 219 10.29 -47.51 -4.83
N GLU A 220 9.85 -46.29 -5.14
CA GLU A 220 8.50 -46.03 -5.68
C GLU A 220 8.26 -46.75 -7.01
N VAL A 221 9.23 -46.76 -7.93
CA VAL A 221 9.15 -47.51 -9.18
C VAL A 221 9.06 -49.02 -8.90
N SER A 222 9.88 -49.55 -7.99
CA SER A 222 9.84 -50.97 -7.64
C SER A 222 8.52 -51.37 -6.98
N ALA A 223 7.98 -50.53 -6.09
CA ALA A 223 6.67 -50.71 -5.48
C ALA A 223 5.58 -50.69 -6.54
N ARG A 224 5.65 -49.75 -7.50
CA ARG A 224 4.69 -49.68 -8.60
C ARG A 224 4.78 -50.90 -9.53
N LEU A 225 5.97 -51.43 -9.78
CA LEU A 225 6.16 -52.65 -10.58
C LEU A 225 5.68 -53.91 -9.85
N LEU A 226 5.82 -53.98 -8.53
CA LEU A 226 5.22 -55.05 -7.72
C LEU A 226 3.70 -54.98 -7.74
N ASP A 227 3.13 -53.78 -7.58
CA ASP A 227 1.69 -53.51 -7.66
C ASP A 227 1.13 -53.93 -9.03
N VAL A 228 1.86 -53.62 -10.11
CA VAL A 228 1.53 -54.04 -11.48
C VAL A 228 1.76 -55.54 -11.72
N GLN A 229 2.73 -56.19 -11.06
CA GLN A 229 2.90 -57.66 -11.12
C GLN A 229 1.81 -58.41 -10.36
N THR A 230 1.28 -57.85 -9.26
CA THR A 230 0.13 -58.43 -8.56
C THR A 230 -1.17 -58.31 -9.36
N ASP A 231 -1.30 -57.32 -10.25
CA ASP A 231 -2.46 -57.17 -11.15
C ASP A 231 -2.43 -58.14 -12.37
N PHE A 232 -1.31 -58.87 -12.60
CA PHE A 232 -1.16 -59.79 -13.74
C PHE A 232 -1.22 -61.29 -13.39
N HIS A 233 -1.79 -61.67 -12.24
CA HIS A 233 -2.28 -63.03 -12.06
C HIS A 233 -3.77 -63.13 -12.43
N ALA A 234 -4.01 -63.19 -13.74
CA ALA A 234 -5.11 -64.00 -14.26
C ALA A 234 -4.90 -65.44 -13.76
N ARG A 235 -5.76 -65.88 -12.83
CA ARG A 235 -5.78 -67.28 -12.39
C ARG A 235 -6.14 -68.15 -13.60
N ILE A 236 -5.29 -69.13 -13.87
CA ILE A 236 -5.66 -70.31 -14.67
C ILE A 236 -6.22 -71.33 -13.68
N PRO A 237 -7.45 -71.85 -13.87
CA PRO A 237 -8.01 -72.91 -13.03
C PRO A 237 -7.26 -74.22 -13.25
N LEU A 238 -7.00 -74.98 -12.19
CA LEU A 238 -6.45 -76.33 -12.27
C LEU A 238 -7.34 -77.28 -11.48
N GLU A 239 -8.51 -77.57 -12.05
CA GLU A 239 -9.27 -78.82 -11.87
C GLU A 239 -10.44 -78.80 -12.86
N LEU A 240 -10.54 -79.86 -13.68
CA LEU A 240 -11.63 -80.19 -14.61
C LEU A 240 -11.56 -81.72 -14.80
N PRO A 241 -12.67 -82.46 -14.95
CA PRO A 241 -13.98 -82.37 -14.31
C PRO A 241 -14.36 -83.74 -13.67
N GLU A 242 -15.29 -83.78 -12.72
CA GLU A 242 -16.10 -84.99 -12.50
C GLU A 242 -17.55 -84.55 -12.33
N GLU A 243 -18.43 -85.35 -12.93
CA GLU A 243 -19.89 -85.28 -12.90
C GLU A 243 -20.56 -84.32 -13.91
N MET A 244 -20.81 -84.92 -15.09
CA MET A 244 -21.98 -84.59 -15.89
C MET A 244 -23.23 -84.83 -15.03
N GLU A 245 -23.85 -83.75 -14.55
CA GLU A 245 -25.24 -83.81 -14.13
C GLU A 245 -26.17 -83.51 -15.31
N ASP A 246 -27.21 -84.33 -15.36
CA ASP A 246 -28.10 -84.58 -16.47
C ASP A 246 -29.01 -83.37 -16.76
N ILE A 247 -28.79 -82.74 -17.91
CA ILE A 247 -29.59 -81.63 -18.42
C ILE A 247 -31.06 -82.06 -18.68
N SER A 248 -31.37 -83.35 -18.60
CA SER A 248 -32.75 -83.88 -18.59
C SER A 248 -33.56 -83.41 -17.38
N ASP A 249 -32.94 -83.25 -16.20
CA ASP A 249 -33.67 -82.97 -14.96
C ASP A 249 -33.98 -81.48 -14.80
N GLN A 250 -33.06 -80.59 -15.20
CA GLN A 250 -33.30 -79.14 -15.24
C GLN A 250 -34.36 -78.71 -16.29
N ILE A 251 -34.59 -79.55 -17.31
CA ILE A 251 -35.62 -79.31 -18.33
C ILE A 251 -37.00 -79.82 -17.89
N THR A 252 -37.06 -80.72 -16.90
CA THR A 252 -38.32 -81.25 -16.39
C THR A 252 -38.84 -80.42 -15.21
N GLU A 253 -37.95 -79.90 -14.36
CA GLU A 253 -38.32 -79.13 -13.16
C GLU A 253 -38.73 -77.67 -13.47
N TYR A 254 -38.23 -77.09 -14.56
CA TYR A 254 -38.76 -75.80 -15.05
C TYR A 254 -40.16 -75.94 -15.67
N PHE A 255 -40.61 -77.16 -16.00
CA PHE A 255 -41.83 -77.40 -16.78
C PHE A 255 -42.96 -78.15 -16.10
N THR A 256 -42.86 -78.51 -14.83
CA THR A 256 -44.06 -78.91 -14.08
C THR A 256 -43.84 -78.80 -12.59
N THR A 257 -44.40 -77.75 -11.96
CA THR A 257 -45.18 -77.93 -10.73
C THR A 257 -44.44 -78.30 -9.42
N ASP A 258 -44.80 -77.57 -8.36
CA ASP A 258 -44.72 -77.98 -6.95
C ASP A 258 -43.35 -78.11 -6.25
N GLY A 259 -43.08 -77.12 -5.39
CA GLY A 259 -43.41 -77.35 -3.97
C GLY A 259 -42.25 -77.57 -2.99
N ILE A 260 -42.12 -76.59 -2.08
CA ILE A 260 -42.07 -76.78 -0.61
C ILE A 260 -40.76 -77.36 -0.04
N GLU A 261 -39.91 -76.50 0.54
CA GLU A 261 -39.66 -76.34 2.00
C GLU A 261 -38.77 -77.43 2.63
N GLU A 262 -37.77 -76.89 3.35
CA GLU A 262 -37.31 -77.32 4.67
C GLU A 262 -36.62 -78.68 4.95
N GLU A 263 -35.60 -78.51 5.81
CA GLU A 263 -35.22 -79.38 6.93
C GLU A 263 -34.39 -80.65 6.70
N GLY A 264 -33.52 -80.88 7.70
CA GLY A 264 -33.18 -82.22 8.19
C GLY A 264 -31.77 -82.67 7.82
N ASP A 265 -30.72 -82.35 8.57
CA ASP A 265 -30.38 -82.90 9.90
C ASP A 265 -29.71 -84.29 9.83
N ALA A 266 -28.87 -84.52 10.85
CA ALA A 266 -28.22 -85.73 11.30
C ALA A 266 -26.78 -85.97 10.77
N SER A 267 -25.73 -85.54 11.50
CA SER A 267 -25.25 -86.09 12.79
C SER A 267 -24.56 -87.46 12.57
N ILE A 268 -23.41 -87.79 13.15
CA ILE A 268 -23.20 -88.01 14.58
C ILE A 268 -21.68 -88.22 14.83
N ALA A 269 -21.17 -87.47 15.81
CA ALA A 269 -20.24 -87.80 16.91
C ALA A 269 -18.80 -88.31 16.62
N THR A 270 -17.80 -87.95 17.41
CA THR A 270 -17.74 -87.85 18.89
C THR A 270 -16.68 -86.81 19.28
N GLU A 271 -17.06 -85.77 20.01
CA GLU A 271 -16.94 -85.61 21.47
C GLU A 271 -15.50 -85.50 22.00
N SER A 272 -15.16 -84.35 22.58
CA SER A 272 -14.82 -84.27 24.01
C SER A 272 -14.41 -82.85 24.44
N LEU A 273 -15.28 -82.27 25.29
CA LEU A 273 -15.03 -81.39 26.45
C LEU A 273 -14.30 -80.05 26.20
N ALA A 274 -14.99 -78.91 26.18
CA ALA A 274 -15.69 -78.23 27.28
C ALA A 274 -14.76 -77.62 28.35
N SER A 275 -15.17 -76.42 28.76
CA SER A 275 -14.72 -75.64 29.91
C SER A 275 -13.48 -74.76 29.65
N GLN A 276 -13.44 -73.48 30.00
CA GLN A 276 -14.33 -72.68 30.83
C GLN A 276 -13.70 -71.27 30.96
N LEU A 277 -14.54 -70.31 31.38
CA LEU A 277 -14.20 -69.07 32.09
C LEU A 277 -13.36 -68.04 31.30
N SER A 278 -13.91 -66.88 30.94
CA SER A 278 -14.31 -65.78 31.84
C SER A 278 -13.15 -65.18 32.64
N LEU A 279 -13.16 -63.84 32.68
CA LEU A 279 -12.42 -62.96 33.57
C LEU A 279 -10.90 -62.84 33.33
N HIS A 280 -10.50 -61.76 32.66
CA HIS A 280 -10.08 -60.58 33.42
C HIS A 280 -10.37 -59.27 32.67
#